data_AF-A0A2J6SDT7-F1
#
_entry.id   AF-A0A2J6SDT7-F1
#
_cell.length_a   1.000
_cell.length_b   1.000
_cell.length_c   1.000
_cell.angle_alpha   90.00
_cell.angle_beta   90.00
_cell.angle_gamma   90.00
#
_symmetry.space_group_name_H-M   'P 1'
#
loop_
_entity.id
_entity.type
_entity.pdbx_description
1 polymer ?
#
loop_
_entity_poly.entity_id
_entity_poly.type
_entity_poly.pdbx_seq_one_letter_code
_entity_poly.pdbx_strand_id
1 'polypeptide(L)'
;MATAQSSQADEPPYPSYRELRSDHLPVSFSLDGAQRLFWPFDGVFPTAISVMKTPHSPDSLEPYFQPDAGGSGSGTWHEIAQLPLTEPKVSSIVASVYELEQWEQAWLEWHREHTAGDAQYVTYGDLSDEDRPYPSEMKEDGGWESDSDTEFLVRCCGDDRPLRKAAKLIVKPSAGKDFVTVHDYVSAVHPWLMSLRGDILKAKTVMLGYSPSLPTEFMVIIGLNMMIKEKEDWIRRLRGDPPPNLLPSDLRILERIRASRNR
;
A
#
# COMPACT_ATOMS: atom_id res chain seq x y z
N MET A 1 5.88 -56.45 17.25
CA MET A 1 5.59 -55.05 17.61
C MET A 1 6.81 -54.21 17.30
N ALA A 2 6.66 -53.21 16.43
CA ALA A 2 7.46 -52.00 16.27
C ALA A 2 7.07 -51.41 14.91
N THR A 3 5.96 -50.66 14.88
CA THR A 3 5.60 -49.84 13.73
C THR A 3 6.43 -48.57 13.78
N ALA A 4 7.33 -48.43 12.80
CA ALA A 4 8.10 -47.22 12.56
C ALA A 4 7.13 -46.07 12.23
N GLN A 5 7.22 -44.99 13.01
CA GLN A 5 6.59 -43.71 12.69
C GLN A 5 7.23 -43.18 11.41
N SER A 6 6.42 -42.97 10.38
CA SER A 6 6.79 -42.18 9.22
C SER A 6 6.91 -40.73 9.69
N SER A 7 8.15 -40.28 9.88
CA SER A 7 8.50 -38.87 9.96
C SER A 7 8.06 -38.20 8.66
N GLN A 8 7.05 -37.33 8.75
CA GLN A 8 6.75 -36.37 7.68
C GLN A 8 8.03 -35.61 7.39
N ALA A 9 8.49 -35.66 6.14
CA ALA A 9 9.62 -34.86 5.70
C ALA A 9 9.25 -33.38 5.84
N ASP A 10 10.13 -32.59 6.48
CA ASP A 10 10.09 -31.13 6.51
C ASP A 10 9.97 -30.61 5.07
N GLU A 11 8.78 -30.13 4.69
CA GLU A 11 8.62 -29.35 3.47
C GLU A 11 9.45 -28.07 3.64
N PRO A 12 10.26 -27.66 2.64
CA PRO A 12 11.10 -26.48 2.78
C PRO A 12 10.22 -25.26 3.14
N PRO A 13 10.67 -24.40 4.08
CA PRO A 13 9.87 -23.27 4.54
C PRO A 13 9.47 -22.38 3.36
N TYR A 14 8.24 -21.88 3.35
CA TYR A 14 7.77 -20.98 2.30
C TYR A 14 8.75 -19.81 2.12
N PRO A 15 9.05 -19.40 0.88
CA PRO A 15 9.94 -18.28 0.64
C PRO A 15 9.30 -16.98 1.13
N SER A 16 10.12 -16.03 1.53
CA SER A 16 9.68 -14.65 1.77
C SER A 16 9.27 -14.01 0.45
N TYR A 17 8.39 -13.01 0.53
CA TYR A 17 8.03 -12.20 -0.64
C TYR A 17 9.28 -11.57 -1.30
N ARG A 18 10.28 -11.19 -0.50
CA ARG A 18 11.51 -10.55 -0.99
C ARG A 18 12.34 -11.51 -1.83
N GLU A 19 12.47 -12.77 -1.41
CA GLU A 19 13.18 -13.81 -2.15
C GLU A 19 12.50 -14.06 -3.50
N LEU A 20 11.17 -14.26 -3.50
CA LEU A 20 10.41 -14.44 -4.75
C LEU A 20 10.59 -13.28 -5.73
N ARG A 21 10.62 -12.04 -5.22
CA ARG A 21 10.84 -10.85 -6.05
C ARG A 21 12.26 -10.80 -6.62
N SER A 22 13.26 -11.15 -5.80
CA SER A 22 14.66 -11.25 -6.25
C SER A 22 14.83 -12.28 -7.36
N ASP A 23 14.06 -13.36 -7.31
CA ASP A 23 14.02 -14.40 -8.34
C ASP A 23 13.09 -14.08 -9.53
N HIS A 24 12.53 -12.86 -9.56
CA HIS A 24 11.59 -12.39 -10.59
C HIS A 24 10.34 -13.29 -10.75
N LEU A 25 9.94 -13.98 -9.69
CA LEU A 25 8.75 -14.81 -9.70
C LEU A 25 7.49 -13.95 -9.49
N PRO A 26 6.43 -14.18 -10.27
CA PRO A 26 5.19 -13.45 -10.11
C PRO A 26 4.52 -13.84 -8.79
N VAL A 27 4.15 -12.84 -8.01
CA VAL A 27 3.36 -13.01 -6.79
C VAL A 27 2.14 -12.12 -6.89
N SER A 28 0.96 -12.72 -6.77
CA SER A 28 -0.30 -12.00 -6.80
C SER A 28 -1.03 -12.14 -5.48
N PHE A 29 -1.80 -11.13 -5.10
CA PHE A 29 -2.70 -11.24 -3.95
C PHE A 29 -3.84 -12.21 -4.30
N SER A 30 -4.20 -13.07 -3.35
CA SER A 30 -5.18 -14.13 -3.58
C SER A 30 -6.51 -13.57 -4.05
N LEU A 31 -6.99 -14.06 -5.19
CA LEU A 31 -8.28 -13.64 -5.77
C LEU A 31 -9.43 -13.96 -4.82
N ASP A 32 -9.42 -15.16 -4.24
CA ASP A 32 -10.51 -15.64 -3.37
C ASP A 32 -10.41 -15.16 -1.91
N GLY A 33 -9.33 -14.44 -1.56
CA GLY A 33 -9.09 -13.94 -0.21
C GLY A 33 -8.84 -12.44 -0.20
N ALA A 34 -7.58 -12.05 -0.42
CA ALA A 34 -7.12 -10.67 -0.31
C ALA A 34 -7.88 -9.69 -1.21
N GLN A 35 -8.17 -10.07 -2.46
CA GLN A 35 -8.86 -9.19 -3.42
C GLN A 35 -10.37 -9.03 -3.13
N ARG A 36 -10.94 -9.82 -2.22
CA ARG A 36 -12.32 -9.66 -1.76
C ARG A 36 -12.46 -8.65 -0.62
N LEU A 37 -11.37 -8.10 -0.09
CA LEU A 37 -11.43 -7.12 0.99
C LEU A 37 -12.08 -5.82 0.50
N PHE A 38 -13.15 -5.42 1.16
CA PHE A 38 -13.69 -4.08 1.10
C PHE A 38 -13.15 -3.32 2.31
N TRP A 39 -12.15 -2.48 2.06
CA TRP A 39 -11.32 -1.91 3.12
C TRP A 39 -11.33 -0.37 3.11
N PRO A 40 -12.27 0.25 3.81
CA PRO A 40 -12.24 1.69 4.07
C PRO A 40 -10.94 2.11 4.77
N PHE A 41 -10.38 3.23 4.36
CA PHE A 41 -9.24 3.87 5.03
C PHE A 41 -9.72 4.73 6.22
N ASP A 42 -10.53 4.12 7.07
CA ASP A 42 -11.05 4.73 8.30
C ASP A 42 -11.58 3.65 9.25
N GLY A 43 -11.97 4.07 10.45
CA GLY A 43 -12.62 3.22 11.44
C GLY A 43 -11.65 2.37 12.27
N VAL A 44 -12.22 1.38 12.97
CA VAL A 44 -11.49 0.53 13.91
C VAL A 44 -11.57 -0.93 13.47
N PHE A 45 -10.43 -1.63 13.48
CA PHE A 45 -10.36 -3.07 13.23
C PHE A 45 -10.97 -3.85 14.41
N PRO A 46 -11.75 -4.93 14.15
CA PRO A 46 -12.04 -5.50 12.84
C PRO A 46 -13.30 -4.95 12.15
N THR A 47 -14.09 -4.13 12.84
CA THR A 47 -15.43 -3.70 12.38
C THR A 47 -15.44 -2.80 11.15
N ALA A 48 -14.34 -2.11 10.86
CA ALA A 48 -14.23 -1.25 9.69
C ALA A 48 -14.18 -2.02 8.35
N ILE A 49 -13.87 -3.32 8.39
CA ILE A 49 -13.56 -4.09 7.19
C ILE A 49 -14.71 -5.02 6.86
N SER A 50 -15.03 -5.09 5.58
CA SER A 50 -16.04 -5.98 5.02
C SER A 50 -15.44 -6.86 3.93
N VAL A 51 -16.17 -7.89 3.55
CA VAL A 51 -15.78 -8.87 2.53
C VAL A 51 -16.80 -8.84 1.41
N MET A 52 -16.33 -8.65 0.18
CA MET A 52 -17.15 -8.79 -1.00
C MET A 52 -17.40 -10.27 -1.29
N LYS A 53 -18.61 -10.62 -1.75
CA LYS A 53 -18.91 -12.02 -2.15
C LYS A 53 -17.99 -12.54 -3.24
N THR A 54 -17.68 -11.69 -4.21
CA THR A 54 -16.68 -11.90 -5.26
C THR A 54 -15.79 -10.67 -5.38
N PRO A 55 -14.58 -10.78 -5.97
CA PRO A 55 -13.64 -9.64 -6.07
C PRO A 55 -14.19 -8.41 -6.80
N HIS A 56 -15.27 -8.54 -7.58
CA HIS A 56 -15.84 -7.48 -8.39
C HIS A 56 -17.25 -7.04 -7.94
N SER A 57 -17.63 -7.37 -6.69
CA SER A 57 -18.99 -7.15 -6.17
C SER A 57 -19.04 -6.20 -4.96
N PRO A 58 -18.76 -4.89 -5.16
CA PRO A 58 -18.68 -3.93 -4.06
C PRO A 58 -20.03 -3.65 -3.39
N ASP A 59 -21.15 -4.04 -4.04
CA ASP A 59 -22.51 -3.85 -3.53
C ASP A 59 -23.00 -5.02 -2.65
N SER A 60 -22.25 -6.12 -2.57
CA SER A 60 -22.63 -7.31 -1.80
C SER A 60 -21.56 -7.63 -0.76
N LEU A 61 -21.77 -7.08 0.43
CA LEU A 61 -20.82 -7.11 1.53
C LEU A 61 -21.28 -8.03 2.65
N GLU A 62 -20.32 -8.75 3.21
CA GLU A 62 -20.43 -9.57 4.40
C GLU A 62 -19.44 -9.04 5.45
N PRO A 63 -19.75 -9.11 6.75
CA PRO A 63 -18.86 -8.62 7.79
C PRO A 63 -17.59 -9.47 7.85
N TYR A 64 -16.42 -8.83 7.99
CA TYR A 64 -15.15 -9.55 8.17
C TYR A 64 -15.07 -10.27 9.53
N PHE A 65 -15.72 -9.71 10.55
CA PHE A 65 -15.83 -10.28 11.89
C PHE A 65 -17.25 -10.09 12.42
N GLN A 66 -17.83 -11.17 12.95
CA GLN A 66 -19.14 -11.15 13.59
C GLN A 66 -18.97 -11.35 15.10
N PRO A 67 -19.19 -10.30 15.92
CA PRO A 67 -19.12 -10.45 17.37
C PRO A 67 -20.27 -11.32 17.89
N ASP A 68 -20.00 -12.12 18.91
CA ASP A 68 -21.03 -12.92 19.58
C ASP A 68 -22.00 -12.01 20.36
N ALA A 69 -23.28 -12.37 20.40
CA ALA A 69 -24.33 -11.58 21.03
C ALA A 69 -24.16 -11.38 22.56
N GLY A 70 -23.19 -12.08 23.19
CA GLY A 70 -22.98 -12.10 24.64
C GLY A 70 -22.03 -11.05 25.21
N GLY A 71 -21.45 -10.15 24.39
CA GLY A 71 -20.56 -9.09 24.90
C GLY A 71 -19.22 -9.57 25.47
N SER A 72 -18.86 -10.84 25.26
CA SER A 72 -17.63 -11.49 25.72
C SER A 72 -16.37 -11.07 24.95
N GLY A 73 -16.50 -10.25 23.91
CA GLY A 73 -15.39 -9.93 23.00
C GLY A 73 -14.96 -11.10 22.10
N SER A 74 -15.67 -12.24 22.15
CA SER A 74 -15.50 -13.35 21.21
C SER A 74 -16.38 -13.14 19.97
N GLY A 75 -16.02 -13.81 18.88
CA GLY A 75 -16.79 -13.76 17.64
C GLY A 75 -16.22 -14.66 16.57
N THR A 76 -16.89 -14.69 15.43
CA THR A 76 -16.56 -15.53 14.28
C THR A 76 -15.90 -14.70 13.18
N TRP A 77 -14.73 -15.13 12.72
CA TRP A 77 -14.04 -14.54 11.57
C TRP A 77 -14.60 -15.09 10.26
N HIS A 78 -14.65 -14.25 9.23
CA HIS A 78 -14.99 -14.68 7.88
C HIS A 78 -13.95 -15.71 7.35
N GLU A 79 -14.38 -16.68 6.53
CA GLU A 79 -13.52 -17.78 6.01
C GLU A 79 -12.21 -17.29 5.36
N ILE A 80 -12.27 -16.18 4.61
CA ILE A 80 -11.10 -15.59 3.95
C ILE A 80 -9.96 -15.25 4.90
N ALA A 81 -10.25 -15.03 6.19
CA ALA A 81 -9.25 -14.71 7.21
C ALA A 81 -8.14 -15.78 7.31
N GLN A 82 -8.49 -17.04 7.03
CA GLN A 82 -7.56 -18.17 7.07
C GLN A 82 -6.91 -18.48 5.72
N LEU A 83 -7.37 -17.85 4.63
CA LEU A 83 -6.78 -18.05 3.31
C LEU A 83 -5.40 -17.40 3.20
N PRO A 84 -4.51 -17.91 2.33
CA PRO A 84 -3.25 -17.26 2.03
C PRO A 84 -3.47 -15.84 1.53
N LEU A 85 -2.58 -14.93 1.93
CA LEU A 85 -2.59 -13.56 1.42
C LEU A 85 -2.23 -13.51 -0.07
N THR A 86 -1.29 -14.35 -0.51
CA THR A 86 -0.72 -14.34 -1.86
C THR A 86 -0.68 -15.74 -2.46
N GLU A 87 -0.62 -15.77 -3.79
CA GLU A 87 -0.27 -16.94 -4.58
C GLU A 87 0.99 -16.60 -5.43
N PRO A 88 2.10 -17.34 -5.26
CA PRO A 88 2.32 -18.41 -4.27
C PRO A 88 2.35 -17.87 -2.82
N LYS A 89 2.18 -18.79 -1.86
CA LYS A 89 2.24 -18.49 -0.42
C LYS A 89 3.61 -17.99 0.00
N VAL A 90 3.65 -17.04 0.93
CA VAL A 90 4.89 -16.44 1.44
C VAL A 90 4.99 -16.53 2.96
N SER A 91 6.21 -16.68 3.47
CA SER A 91 6.51 -16.68 4.92
C SER A 91 6.66 -15.29 5.52
N SER A 92 6.70 -14.24 4.68
CA SER A 92 6.65 -12.84 5.12
C SER A 92 6.38 -11.91 3.95
N ILE A 93 5.80 -10.75 4.24
CA ILE A 93 5.56 -9.68 3.27
C ILE A 93 5.90 -8.32 3.88
N VAL A 94 6.45 -7.42 3.06
CA VAL A 94 6.71 -6.03 3.46
C VAL A 94 5.61 -5.17 2.87
N ALA A 95 4.77 -4.60 3.73
CA ALA A 95 3.77 -3.63 3.35
C ALA A 95 4.39 -2.23 3.34
N SER A 96 4.10 -1.43 2.31
CA SER A 96 4.39 0.00 2.25
C SER A 96 3.19 0.79 1.72
N VAL A 97 3.26 2.12 1.81
CA VAL A 97 2.19 3.04 1.39
C VAL A 97 2.69 3.99 0.31
N TYR A 98 2.04 3.98 -0.84
CA TYR A 98 2.46 4.69 -2.04
C TYR A 98 2.47 6.20 -1.82
N GLU A 99 1.44 6.72 -1.16
CA GLU A 99 1.34 8.13 -0.81
C GLU A 99 2.57 8.61 -0.03
N LEU A 100 3.04 7.81 0.94
CA LEU A 100 4.18 8.20 1.78
C LEU A 100 5.53 8.04 1.07
N GLU A 101 5.67 7.02 0.22
CA GLU A 101 6.89 6.84 -0.59
C GLU A 101 7.05 7.95 -1.63
N GLN A 102 5.94 8.42 -2.21
CA GLN A 102 5.96 9.47 -3.23
C GLN A 102 5.84 10.89 -2.69
N TRP A 103 5.57 11.07 -1.40
CA TRP A 103 5.21 12.38 -0.83
C TRP A 103 6.28 13.43 -1.08
N GLU A 104 7.55 13.12 -0.81
CA GLU A 104 8.66 14.05 -0.99
C GLU A 104 8.83 14.47 -2.45
N GLN A 105 8.80 13.49 -3.37
CA GLN A 105 8.93 13.76 -4.80
C GLN A 105 7.75 14.61 -5.30
N ALA A 106 6.52 14.24 -4.95
CA ALA A 106 5.33 15.00 -5.33
C ALA A 106 5.37 16.42 -4.77
N TRP A 107 5.84 16.58 -3.53
CA TRP A 107 6.04 17.90 -2.93
C TRP A 107 7.07 18.69 -3.75
N LEU A 108 8.23 18.14 -4.06
CA LEU A 108 9.22 18.84 -4.88
C LEU A 108 8.70 19.25 -6.26
N GLU A 109 7.96 18.38 -6.94
CA GLU A 109 7.39 18.68 -8.26
C GLU A 109 6.50 19.93 -8.22
N TRP A 110 5.74 20.13 -7.14
CA TRP A 110 4.90 21.31 -6.96
C TRP A 110 5.66 22.58 -6.53
N HIS A 111 6.76 22.46 -5.80
CA HIS A 111 7.40 23.62 -5.15
C HIS A 111 8.73 24.03 -5.79
N ARG A 112 9.35 23.20 -6.62
CA ARG A 112 10.69 23.48 -7.19
C ARG A 112 10.76 24.76 -8.04
N GLU A 113 9.63 25.18 -8.62
CA GLU A 113 9.56 26.36 -9.51
C GLU A 113 9.12 27.62 -8.76
N HIS A 114 8.78 27.51 -7.47
CA HIS A 114 8.44 28.66 -6.64
C HIS A 114 9.70 29.45 -6.32
N THR A 115 9.82 30.64 -6.92
CA THR A 115 10.93 31.56 -6.71
C THR A 115 10.44 32.81 -5.97
N ALA A 116 11.08 33.11 -4.84
CA ALA A 116 10.85 34.25 -3.92
C ALA A 116 9.73 34.10 -2.85
N GLY A 117 10.02 34.67 -1.66
CA GLY A 117 9.08 34.89 -0.56
C GLY A 117 8.89 33.72 0.41
N ASP A 118 8.52 32.55 -0.13
CA ASP A 118 8.02 31.43 0.69
C ASP A 118 8.91 30.18 0.66
N ALA A 119 9.91 30.13 -0.21
CA ALA A 119 10.85 29.01 -0.34
C ALA A 119 12.11 29.25 0.52
N GLN A 120 12.51 28.21 1.27
CA GLN A 120 13.73 28.23 2.09
C GLN A 120 14.66 27.11 1.65
N TYR A 121 15.90 27.48 1.36
CA TYR A 121 16.96 26.59 0.93
C TYR A 121 18.06 26.54 1.99
N VAL A 122 18.68 25.37 2.11
CA VAL A 122 19.94 25.18 2.85
C VAL A 122 20.94 24.50 1.92
N THR A 123 22.22 24.50 2.28
CA THR A 123 23.22 23.78 1.52
C THR A 123 23.33 22.33 2.02
N TYR A 124 23.83 21.41 1.19
CA TYR A 124 24.10 20.04 1.61
C TYR A 124 25.05 19.95 2.80
N GLY A 125 25.99 20.90 2.92
CA GLY A 125 26.89 20.99 4.08
C GLY A 125 26.18 21.31 5.40
N ASP A 126 25.00 21.96 5.33
CA ASP A 126 24.19 22.30 6.50
C ASP A 126 23.18 21.21 6.89
N LEU A 127 22.98 20.19 6.03
CA LEU A 127 22.09 19.07 6.30
C LEU A 127 22.76 18.06 7.24
N SER A 128 21.94 17.34 8.01
CA SER A 128 22.43 16.14 8.67
C SER A 128 22.76 15.07 7.64
N ASP A 129 23.74 14.19 7.94
CA ASP A 129 24.10 13.05 7.08
C ASP A 129 22.89 12.19 6.70
N GLU A 130 21.88 12.16 7.57
CA GLU A 130 20.66 11.39 7.40
C GLU A 130 19.62 12.10 6.49
N ASP A 131 19.67 13.43 6.35
CA ASP A 131 18.79 14.22 5.47
C ASP A 131 19.39 14.41 4.08
N ARG A 132 20.71 14.28 3.98
CA ARG A 132 21.44 14.51 2.75
C ARG A 132 21.08 13.43 1.72
N PRO A 133 20.64 13.81 0.51
CA PRO A 133 20.43 12.85 -0.57
C PRO A 133 21.75 12.16 -0.91
N TYR A 134 21.76 10.83 -0.90
CA TYR A 134 22.93 10.08 -1.36
C TYR A 134 23.16 10.33 -2.85
N PRO A 135 24.38 10.70 -3.28
CA PRO A 135 24.72 10.74 -4.68
C PRO A 135 24.43 9.38 -5.32
N SER A 136 23.76 9.37 -6.48
CA SER A 136 23.54 8.12 -7.24
C SER A 136 24.85 7.46 -7.70
N GLU A 137 25.93 8.24 -7.76
CA GLU A 137 27.28 7.79 -8.08
C GLU A 137 28.27 8.46 -7.12
N MET A 138 29.01 7.67 -6.32
CA MET A 138 30.17 8.17 -5.59
C MET A 138 31.30 8.43 -6.58
N LYS A 139 31.73 9.68 -6.72
CA LYS A 139 32.94 10.01 -7.50
C LYS A 139 34.17 9.48 -6.75
N GLU A 140 35.06 8.77 -7.44
CA GLU A 140 36.29 8.18 -6.87
C GLU A 140 37.21 9.20 -6.19
N ASP A 141 37.10 10.47 -6.55
CA ASP A 141 37.90 11.62 -6.11
C ASP A 141 37.09 12.71 -5.37
N GLY A 142 35.76 12.57 -5.30
CA GLY A 142 34.85 13.54 -4.70
C GLY A 142 34.36 13.07 -3.33
N GLY A 143 35.04 13.51 -2.26
CA GLY A 143 34.52 13.36 -0.90
C GLY A 143 33.24 14.18 -0.69
N TRP A 144 32.55 13.95 0.43
CA TRP A 144 31.32 14.60 0.88
C TRP A 144 31.32 16.15 0.85
N GLU A 145 32.49 16.77 0.67
CA GLU A 145 32.67 18.22 0.57
C GLU A 145 32.50 18.75 -0.86
N SER A 146 32.55 17.89 -1.89
CA SER A 146 32.55 18.32 -3.30
C SER A 146 31.22 18.95 -3.75
N ASP A 147 30.13 18.62 -3.06
CA ASP A 147 28.77 19.04 -3.35
C ASP A 147 28.11 19.72 -2.15
N SER A 148 28.90 20.14 -1.14
CA SER A 148 28.41 20.83 0.05
C SER A 148 27.57 22.06 -0.29
N ASP A 149 27.94 22.80 -1.33
CA ASP A 149 27.28 24.03 -1.78
C ASP A 149 25.98 23.78 -2.56
N THR A 150 25.59 22.52 -2.75
CA THR A 150 24.35 22.18 -3.47
C THR A 150 23.13 22.66 -2.68
N GLU A 151 22.30 23.49 -3.29
CA GLU A 151 21.08 23.99 -2.67
C GLU A 151 20.03 22.88 -2.52
N PHE A 152 19.42 22.83 -1.35
CA PHE A 152 18.37 21.89 -0.98
C PHE A 152 17.17 22.64 -0.44
N LEU A 153 16.04 22.52 -1.15
CA LEU A 153 14.77 23.09 -0.72
C LEU A 153 14.26 22.32 0.51
N VAL A 154 14.17 23.00 1.67
CA VAL A 154 13.70 22.42 2.94
C VAL A 154 12.28 22.83 3.31
N ARG A 155 11.79 23.97 2.82
CA ARG A 155 10.46 24.49 3.12
C ARG A 155 9.94 25.33 1.97
N CYS A 156 8.64 25.30 1.71
CA CYS A 156 7.98 26.15 0.73
C CYS A 156 6.49 26.33 1.09
N CYS A 157 5.90 27.48 0.78
CA CYS A 157 4.47 27.76 0.96
C CYS A 157 3.96 27.53 2.40
N GLY A 158 4.84 27.72 3.39
CA GLY A 158 4.52 27.48 4.80
C GLY A 158 4.63 26.02 5.26
N ASP A 159 4.90 25.07 4.36
CA ASP A 159 5.06 23.65 4.66
C ASP A 159 6.53 23.20 4.57
N ASP A 160 6.92 22.35 5.51
CA ASP A 160 8.24 21.71 5.50
C ASP A 160 8.27 20.56 4.49
N ARG A 161 9.41 20.36 3.83
CA ARG A 161 9.63 19.23 2.94
C ARG A 161 9.47 17.93 3.74
N PRO A 162 8.66 16.96 3.27
CA PRO A 162 8.32 15.76 4.03
C PRO A 162 9.43 14.71 3.96
N LEU A 163 10.56 14.96 4.63
CA LEU A 163 11.70 14.06 4.65
C LEU A 163 11.40 12.77 5.41
N ARG A 164 11.89 11.64 4.87
CA ARG A 164 11.86 10.30 5.49
C ARG A 164 10.47 9.83 5.94
N LYS A 165 9.44 10.22 5.20
CA LYS A 165 8.06 9.83 5.51
C LYS A 165 7.69 8.44 5.00
N ALA A 166 8.52 7.83 4.15
CA ALA A 166 8.34 6.45 3.71
C ALA A 166 8.30 5.49 4.92
N ALA A 167 7.25 4.69 5.00
CA ALA A 167 7.03 3.76 6.10
C ALA A 167 6.85 2.34 5.57
N LYS A 168 7.41 1.35 6.29
CA LYS A 168 7.33 -0.06 5.95
C LYS A 168 6.98 -0.89 7.17
N LEU A 169 6.16 -1.93 6.97
CA LEU A 169 5.79 -2.90 8.00
C LEU A 169 6.06 -4.31 7.49
N ILE A 170 6.80 -5.09 8.26
CA ILE A 170 7.02 -6.52 7.96
C ILE A 170 5.91 -7.31 8.65
N VAL A 171 5.11 -8.01 7.86
CA VAL A 171 4.08 -8.94 8.34
C VAL A 171 4.63 -10.35 8.27
N LYS A 172 4.46 -11.08 9.37
CA LYS A 172 4.81 -12.50 9.51
C LYS A 172 3.57 -13.33 9.87
N PRO A 173 3.58 -14.64 9.58
CA PRO A 173 2.53 -15.55 9.98
C PRO A 173 2.32 -15.55 11.49
N SER A 174 1.09 -15.75 11.94
CA SER A 174 0.80 -16.07 13.34
C SER A 174 1.51 -17.36 13.76
N ALA A 175 1.79 -17.49 15.06
CA ALA A 175 2.45 -18.66 15.62
C ALA A 175 1.74 -19.97 15.22
N GLY A 176 2.50 -20.95 14.73
CA GLY A 176 1.97 -22.23 14.25
C GLY A 176 1.48 -22.24 12.81
N LYS A 177 1.65 -21.13 12.06
CA LYS A 177 1.44 -21.08 10.61
C LYS A 177 2.76 -20.84 9.88
N ASP A 178 2.89 -21.43 8.70
CA ASP A 178 4.11 -21.30 7.88
C ASP A 178 4.01 -20.20 6.80
N PHE A 179 2.81 -19.68 6.56
CA PHE A 179 2.54 -18.65 5.56
C PHE A 179 1.62 -17.55 6.08
N VAL A 180 1.75 -16.35 5.50
CA VAL A 180 0.96 -15.17 5.87
C VAL A 180 -0.47 -15.34 5.40
N THR A 181 -1.44 -15.28 6.32
CA THR A 181 -2.86 -15.27 5.96
C THR A 181 -3.40 -13.86 5.76
N VAL A 182 -4.60 -13.74 5.17
CA VAL A 182 -5.32 -12.47 5.09
C VAL A 182 -5.49 -11.83 6.47
N HIS A 183 -5.79 -12.63 7.50
CA HIS A 183 -5.92 -12.13 8.86
C HIS A 183 -4.62 -11.57 9.44
N ASP A 184 -3.51 -12.30 9.28
CA ASP A 184 -2.19 -11.84 9.76
C ASP A 184 -1.85 -10.47 9.15
N TYR A 185 -2.13 -10.30 7.87
CA TYR A 185 -1.90 -9.03 7.17
C TYR A 185 -2.82 -7.92 7.66
N VAL A 186 -4.14 -8.13 7.61
CA VAL A 186 -5.11 -7.06 7.88
C VAL A 186 -5.06 -6.61 9.35
N SER A 187 -4.88 -7.54 10.28
CA SER A 187 -4.78 -7.23 11.71
C SER A 187 -3.53 -6.43 12.08
N ALA A 188 -2.41 -6.64 11.37
CA ALA A 188 -1.20 -5.85 11.56
C ALA A 188 -1.25 -4.51 10.81
N VAL A 189 -1.75 -4.53 9.57
CA VAL A 189 -1.67 -3.40 8.65
C VAL A 189 -2.73 -2.35 8.93
N HIS A 190 -3.97 -2.69 9.29
CA HIS A 190 -5.00 -1.68 9.52
C HIS A 190 -4.66 -0.72 10.68
N PRO A 191 -4.29 -1.20 11.89
CA PRO A 191 -3.90 -0.30 12.98
C PRO A 191 -2.66 0.53 12.62
N TRP A 192 -1.69 -0.06 11.90
CA TRP A 192 -0.52 0.65 11.40
C TRP A 192 -0.91 1.78 10.44
N LEU A 193 -1.80 1.52 9.48
CA LEU A 193 -2.36 2.54 8.58
C LEU A 193 -3.08 3.66 9.35
N MET A 194 -3.87 3.32 10.38
CA MET A 194 -4.55 4.31 11.21
C MET A 194 -3.56 5.19 11.99
N SER A 195 -2.43 4.62 12.45
CA SER A 195 -1.36 5.39 13.10
C SER A 195 -0.67 6.40 12.18
N LEU A 196 -0.66 6.13 10.86
CA LEU A 196 -0.07 6.97 9.82
C LEU A 196 -1.09 7.87 9.12
N ARG A 197 -2.37 7.83 9.53
CA ARG A 197 -3.49 8.41 8.78
C ARG A 197 -3.31 9.91 8.49
N GLY A 198 -2.83 10.67 9.47
CA GLY A 198 -2.60 12.10 9.30
C GLY A 198 -1.57 12.42 8.21
N ASP A 199 -0.44 11.71 8.22
CA ASP A 199 0.62 11.89 7.24
C ASP A 199 0.19 11.42 5.84
N ILE A 200 -0.53 10.29 5.75
CA ILE A 200 -1.07 9.79 4.49
C ILE A 200 -2.05 10.79 3.86
N LEU A 201 -2.93 11.41 4.65
CA LEU A 201 -3.87 12.41 4.13
C LEU A 201 -3.16 13.70 3.69
N LYS A 202 -2.12 14.14 4.40
CA LYS A 202 -1.30 15.27 3.95
C LYS A 202 -0.58 14.97 2.63
N ALA A 203 0.03 13.79 2.53
CA ALA A 203 0.62 13.32 1.28
C ALA A 203 -0.42 13.31 0.14
N LYS A 204 -1.64 12.84 0.44
CA LYS A 204 -2.74 12.81 -0.53
C LYS A 204 -3.11 14.21 -1.04
N THR A 205 -3.15 15.21 -0.16
CA THR A 205 -3.39 16.60 -0.54
C THR A 205 -2.35 17.12 -1.52
N VAL A 206 -1.07 16.86 -1.26
CA VAL A 206 0.03 17.24 -2.17
C VAL A 206 -0.11 16.55 -3.53
N MET A 207 -0.38 15.24 -3.53
CA MET A 207 -0.56 14.47 -4.77
C MET A 207 -1.78 14.92 -5.60
N LEU A 208 -2.79 15.49 -4.95
CA LEU A 208 -3.97 16.06 -5.61
C LEU A 208 -3.80 17.55 -5.95
N GLY A 209 -2.59 18.10 -5.83
CA GLY A 209 -2.31 19.50 -6.17
C GLY A 209 -3.00 20.49 -5.25
N TYR A 210 -3.07 20.19 -3.94
CA TYR A 210 -3.69 21.05 -2.94
C TYR A 210 -5.17 21.37 -3.20
N SER A 211 -5.92 20.37 -3.68
CA SER A 211 -7.39 20.49 -3.81
C SER A 211 -8.00 21.03 -2.51
N PRO A 212 -8.89 22.05 -2.58
CA PRO A 212 -9.48 22.67 -1.39
C PRO A 212 -10.38 21.72 -0.60
N SER A 213 -10.80 20.61 -1.22
CA SER A 213 -11.53 19.54 -0.58
C SER A 213 -10.94 18.19 -0.97
N LEU A 214 -10.59 17.38 0.03
CA LEU A 214 -10.38 15.95 -0.15
C LEU A 214 -11.74 15.25 -0.23
N PRO A 215 -11.84 14.14 -0.97
CA PRO A 215 -12.95 13.20 -0.81
C PRO A 215 -13.18 12.83 0.65
N THR A 216 -14.43 12.61 1.03
CA THR A 216 -14.80 12.20 2.39
C THR A 216 -14.54 10.73 2.65
N GLU A 217 -14.53 9.89 1.61
CA GLU A 217 -14.36 8.44 1.73
C GLU A 217 -13.20 7.93 0.88
N PHE A 218 -12.32 7.17 1.53
CA PHE A 218 -11.17 6.55 0.89
C PHE A 218 -11.15 5.04 1.13
N MET A 219 -10.57 4.31 0.19
CA MET A 219 -10.41 2.86 0.18
C MET A 219 -8.93 2.51 0.11
N VAL A 220 -8.54 1.48 0.86
CA VAL A 220 -7.22 0.85 0.76
C VAL A 220 -7.24 -0.12 -0.42
N ILE A 221 -6.38 0.13 -1.41
CA ILE A 221 -6.07 -0.85 -2.44
C ILE A 221 -4.98 -1.75 -1.91
N ILE A 222 -5.33 -3.01 -1.66
CA ILE A 222 -4.36 -4.01 -1.24
C ILE A 222 -3.32 -4.20 -2.34
N GLY A 223 -2.07 -4.19 -1.91
CA GLY A 223 -0.92 -4.17 -2.79
C GLY A 223 0.35 -4.25 -1.97
N LEU A 224 1.46 -4.51 -2.65
CA LEU A 224 2.79 -4.49 -2.03
C LEU A 224 3.16 -3.07 -1.63
N ASN A 225 2.84 -2.17 -2.55
CA ASN A 225 2.79 -0.74 -2.33
C ASN A 225 1.31 -0.36 -2.31
N MET A 226 0.72 -0.31 -1.11
CA MET A 226 -0.71 -0.02 -0.97
C MET A 226 -0.99 1.41 -1.41
N MET A 227 -2.13 1.60 -2.05
CA MET A 227 -2.59 2.92 -2.47
C MET A 227 -3.88 3.26 -1.75
N ILE A 228 -4.03 4.51 -1.34
CA ILE A 228 -5.30 5.03 -0.87
C ILE A 228 -6.05 5.63 -2.07
N LYS A 229 -7.32 5.31 -2.25
CA LYS A 229 -8.10 5.83 -3.39
C LYS A 229 -9.45 6.35 -2.95
N GLU A 230 -9.92 7.39 -3.62
CA GLU A 230 -11.31 7.82 -3.50
C GLU A 230 -12.23 6.62 -3.79
N LYS A 231 -13.23 6.43 -2.93
CA LYS A 231 -14.12 5.27 -2.98
C LYS A 231 -14.84 5.13 -4.32
N GLU A 232 -15.29 6.24 -4.89
CA GLU A 232 -15.99 6.27 -6.18
C GLU A 232 -15.09 5.83 -7.34
N ASP A 233 -13.85 6.32 -7.43
CA ASP A 233 -12.87 5.86 -8.43
C ASP A 233 -12.51 4.39 -8.20
N TRP A 234 -12.38 3.96 -6.94
CA TRP A 234 -12.09 2.58 -6.60
C TRP A 234 -13.21 1.63 -7.05
N ILE A 235 -14.47 1.92 -6.69
CA ILE A 235 -15.65 1.14 -7.10
C ILE A 235 -15.76 1.09 -8.62
N ARG A 236 -15.58 2.23 -9.30
CA ARG A 236 -15.64 2.30 -10.77
C ARG A 236 -14.60 1.39 -11.42
N ARG A 237 -13.36 1.43 -10.95
CA ARG A 237 -12.28 0.56 -11.45
C ARG A 237 -12.58 -0.92 -11.20
N LEU A 238 -13.11 -1.23 -10.02
CA LEU A 238 -13.49 -2.59 -9.65
C LEU A 238 -14.57 -3.16 -10.58
N ARG A 239 -15.54 -2.34 -11.01
CA ARG A 239 -16.57 -2.73 -11.99
C ARG A 239 -16.04 -2.82 -13.43
N GLY A 240 -14.82 -2.32 -13.70
CA GLY A 240 -14.31 -2.20 -15.05
C GLY A 240 -14.99 -1.10 -15.86
N ASP A 241 -15.60 -0.12 -15.19
CA ASP A 241 -16.29 0.97 -15.83
C ASP A 241 -15.30 1.98 -16.44
N PRO A 242 -15.59 2.55 -17.61
CA PRO A 242 -14.73 3.53 -18.24
C PRO A 242 -14.65 4.82 -17.40
N PRO A 243 -13.49 5.51 -17.37
CA PRO A 243 -13.40 6.82 -16.75
C PRO A 243 -14.42 7.82 -17.34
N PRO A 244 -14.96 8.73 -16.51
CA PRO A 244 -16.08 9.60 -16.87
C PRO A 244 -15.79 10.58 -18.03
N ASN A 245 -14.51 10.80 -18.37
CA ASN A 245 -14.08 11.75 -19.41
C ASN A 245 -13.61 11.07 -20.70
N LEU A 246 -13.91 9.79 -20.93
CA LEU A 246 -13.58 9.14 -22.20
C LEU A 246 -14.46 9.68 -23.33
N LEU A 247 -13.83 10.15 -24.40
CA LEU A 247 -14.55 10.53 -25.61
C LEU A 247 -15.28 9.30 -26.19
N PRO A 248 -16.44 9.47 -26.86
CA PRO A 248 -17.19 8.37 -27.46
C PRO A 248 -16.38 7.50 -28.44
N SER A 249 -15.35 8.07 -29.07
CA SER A 249 -14.39 7.36 -29.92
C SER A 249 -13.56 6.34 -29.15
N ASP A 250 -13.17 6.67 -27.93
CA ASP A 250 -12.25 5.87 -27.12
C ASP A 250 -12.99 4.70 -26.45
N LEU A 251 -14.28 4.91 -26.12
CA LEU A 251 -15.17 3.85 -25.66
C LEU A 251 -15.32 2.73 -26.70
N ARG A 252 -15.50 3.08 -27.98
CA ARG A 252 -15.59 2.11 -29.08
C ARG A 252 -14.30 1.32 -29.28
N ILE A 253 -13.14 1.93 -29.01
CA ILE A 253 -11.84 1.25 -29.08
C ILE A 253 -11.70 0.26 -27.91
N LEU A 254 -12.07 0.66 -26.69
CA LEU A 254 -12.02 -0.21 -25.52
C LEU A 254 -13.00 -1.40 -25.61
N GLU A 255 -14.20 -1.18 -26.16
CA GLU A 255 -15.16 -2.26 -26.44
C GLU A 255 -14.61 -3.29 -27.43
N ARG A 256 -13.92 -2.84 -28.50
CA ARG A 256 -13.25 -3.75 -29.45
C ARG A 256 -12.14 -4.57 -28.79
N ILE A 257 -11.36 -3.97 -27.90
CA ILE A 257 -10.26 -4.64 -27.18
C ILE A 257 -10.82 -5.66 -26.17
N ARG A 258 -11.94 -5.35 -25.51
CA ARG A 258 -12.61 -6.31 -24.61
C ARG A 258 -13.20 -7.48 -25.38
N ALA A 259 -13.83 -7.22 -26.54
CA ALA A 259 -14.40 -8.26 -27.38
C ALA A 259 -13.34 -9.21 -27.99
N SER A 260 -12.10 -8.76 -28.16
CA SER A 260 -10.99 -9.61 -28.64
C SER A 260 -10.32 -10.43 -27.54
N ARG A 261 -10.42 -10.02 -26.27
CA ARG A 261 -9.87 -10.76 -25.12
C ARG A 261 -10.76 -11.90 -24.61
N ASN A 262 -12.05 -11.91 -24.97
CA ASN A 262 -13.02 -12.94 -24.59
C ASN A 262 -13.24 -13.99 -25.70
N ARG A 263 -12.30 -14.13 -26.64
CA ARG A 263 -12.28 -15.18 -27.68
C ARG A 263 -11.13 -16.14 -27.47
#